data_AF-A0A7J5TWE4-F1
#
_entry.id   AF-A0A7J5TWE4-F1
#
_cell.length_a   1.000
_cell.length_b   1.000
_cell.length_c   1.000
_cell.angle_alpha   90.00
_cell.angle_beta   90.00
_cell.angle_gamma   90.00
#
_symmetry.space_group_name_H-M   'P 1'
#
loop_
_entity.id
_entity.type
_entity.pdbx_description
1 polymer ?
#
loop_
_entity_poly.entity_id
_entity_poly.type
_entity_poly.pdbx_seq_one_letter_code
_entity_poly.pdbx_strand_id
1 'polypeptide(L)'
;MKWVLCAVWLLIGLLLTEITTARPFPRRAQRILFLGNSITYAGTYVADIEAYLVAKYPKQAYEFINVGLPSETVSGLSEPNHANGRFPRPDLHERLDRVLAQTRPDVVFACYGMNDGIYLPLDESRFRAYREGMKWLHSELKKVGARQIVFLTPPVHDDPQLGLNGYNRTLDRYSEWLLAQKDTLAWEVADVHFPMVRFLENRRQTDPGFKLAADGVHPGELGHWLMARAVLGYLGEKVTDEPTAQAAFEAVGLAKNVRADEIRRLVGQRQGVMKDAWLRATGHKRPEMAVGKPMPEARAQYDTLERQIRAVVQEKKGRP
;
A
#
# COMPACT_ATOMS: atom_id res chain seq x y z
N MET A 1 -78.02 20.58 1.80
CA MET A 1 -76.94 21.33 1.12
C MET A 1 -75.64 21.04 1.85
N LYS A 2 -74.68 20.42 1.13
CA LYS A 2 -73.24 20.25 1.45
C LYS A 2 -72.84 19.36 2.65
N TRP A 3 -72.52 18.11 2.30
CA TRP A 3 -71.48 17.32 2.96
C TRP A 3 -70.11 17.90 2.60
N VAL A 4 -69.23 18.10 3.58
CA VAL A 4 -67.80 18.42 3.35
C VAL A 4 -66.99 17.31 4.00
N LEU A 5 -66.44 16.43 3.17
CA LEU A 5 -65.40 15.47 3.54
C LEU A 5 -64.05 16.20 3.45
N CYS A 6 -63.36 16.34 4.59
CA CYS A 6 -61.93 16.65 4.62
C CYS A 6 -61.15 15.34 4.61
N ALA A 7 -60.53 15.00 3.47
CA ALA A 7 -59.56 13.94 3.37
C ALA A 7 -58.15 14.51 3.68
N VAL A 8 -57.58 14.09 4.81
CA VAL A 8 -56.18 14.35 5.14
C VAL A 8 -55.33 13.27 4.50
N TRP A 9 -54.56 13.63 3.48
CA TRP A 9 -53.53 12.76 2.90
C TRP A 9 -52.23 12.91 3.70
N LEU A 10 -51.89 11.91 4.53
CA LEU A 10 -50.58 11.79 5.15
C LEU A 10 -49.64 11.03 4.19
N LEU A 11 -48.73 11.76 3.53
CA LEU A 11 -47.61 11.18 2.78
C LEU A 11 -46.49 10.80 3.76
N ILE A 12 -46.41 9.53 4.13
CA ILE A 12 -45.27 8.97 4.85
C ILE A 12 -44.18 8.68 3.82
N GLY A 13 -43.21 9.59 3.70
CA GLY A 13 -41.98 9.34 2.95
C GLY A 13 -41.09 8.37 3.72
N LEU A 14 -41.05 7.10 3.31
CA LEU A 14 -40.04 6.15 3.74
C LEU A 14 -38.69 6.57 3.16
N LEU A 15 -37.88 7.27 3.96
CA LEU A 15 -36.44 7.38 3.74
C LEU A 15 -35.83 5.97 3.91
N LEU A 16 -35.68 5.26 2.80
CA LEU A 16 -34.79 4.11 2.71
C LEU A 16 -33.37 4.65 2.85
N THR A 17 -32.84 4.65 4.07
CA THR A 17 -31.40 4.70 4.28
C THR A 17 -30.82 3.44 3.66
N GLU A 18 -30.22 3.56 2.47
CA GLU A 18 -29.34 2.51 1.98
C GLU A 18 -28.26 2.32 3.05
N ILE A 19 -28.29 1.18 3.74
CA ILE A 19 -27.16 0.73 4.54
C ILE A 19 -26.06 0.42 3.53
N THR A 20 -25.26 1.43 3.19
CA THR A 20 -24.08 1.25 2.37
C THR A 20 -23.15 0.35 3.17
N THR A 21 -23.06 -0.92 2.80
CA THR A 21 -22.01 -1.79 3.32
C THR A 21 -20.68 -1.09 3.07
N ALA A 22 -19.98 -0.67 4.14
CA ALA A 22 -18.68 -0.03 4.03
C ALA A 22 -17.75 -0.94 3.22
N ARG A 23 -17.07 -0.39 2.21
CA ARG A 23 -16.10 -1.09 1.38
C ARG A 23 -14.83 -0.24 1.31
N PRO A 24 -13.65 -0.87 1.38
CA PRO A 24 -12.39 -0.14 1.28
C PRO A 24 -12.12 0.37 -0.14
N PHE A 25 -12.74 -0.22 -1.16
CA PHE A 25 -12.46 0.08 -2.57
C PHE A 25 -13.75 0.34 -3.39
N PRO A 26 -13.64 0.99 -4.57
CA PRO A 26 -14.76 1.20 -5.48
C PRO A 26 -15.53 -0.09 -5.80
N ARG A 27 -16.82 0.05 -6.11
CA ARG A 27 -17.66 -1.10 -6.50
C ARG A 27 -17.02 -1.83 -7.70
N ARG A 28 -17.01 -3.16 -7.63
CA ARG A 28 -16.43 -4.08 -8.64
C ARG A 28 -14.90 -4.04 -8.75
N ALA A 29 -14.18 -3.32 -7.89
CA ALA A 29 -12.74 -3.50 -7.79
C ALA A 29 -12.42 -4.92 -7.32
N GLN A 30 -11.47 -5.56 -8.00
CA GLN A 30 -10.97 -6.89 -7.69
C GLN A 30 -9.45 -6.90 -7.60
N ARG A 31 -8.74 -6.14 -8.44
CA ARG A 31 -7.29 -6.18 -8.56
C ARG A 31 -6.65 -4.92 -7.97
N ILE A 32 -5.90 -5.11 -6.89
CA ILE A 32 -5.29 -4.04 -6.10
C ILE A 32 -3.77 -4.12 -6.28
N LEU A 33 -3.22 -3.26 -7.13
CA LEU A 33 -1.81 -3.26 -7.47
C LEU A 33 -1.00 -2.37 -6.52
N PHE A 34 0.14 -2.86 -6.05
CA PHE A 34 1.14 -2.10 -5.31
C PHE A 34 2.40 -1.95 -6.16
N LEU A 35 2.71 -0.71 -6.53
CA LEU A 35 3.94 -0.30 -7.20
C LEU A 35 4.88 0.38 -6.19
N GLY A 36 6.18 0.18 -6.35
CA GLY A 36 7.18 0.81 -5.50
C GLY A 36 8.53 0.13 -5.59
N ASN A 37 9.38 0.42 -4.62
CA ASN A 37 10.77 -0.02 -4.61
C ASN A 37 11.00 -1.26 -3.73
N SER A 38 12.18 -1.35 -3.09
CA SER A 38 12.57 -2.46 -2.20
C SER A 38 11.65 -2.62 -1.00
N ILE A 39 11.07 -1.53 -0.48
CA ILE A 39 10.17 -1.56 0.68
C ILE A 39 8.83 -2.21 0.28
N THR A 40 8.32 -1.86 -0.91
CA THR A 40 7.17 -2.54 -1.52
C THR A 40 7.48 -4.00 -1.83
N TYR A 41 8.65 -4.29 -2.40
CA TYR A 41 9.09 -5.66 -2.66
C TYR A 41 9.20 -6.52 -1.38
N ALA A 42 9.69 -5.97 -0.26
CA ALA A 42 9.69 -6.66 1.03
C ALA A 42 8.25 -7.02 1.43
N GLY A 43 7.34 -6.04 1.35
CA GLY A 43 5.91 -6.29 1.18
C GLY A 43 5.13 -6.62 2.46
N THR A 44 5.75 -6.61 3.64
CA THR A 44 5.03 -6.90 4.90
C THR A 44 3.84 -5.96 5.11
N TYR A 45 3.98 -4.66 4.79
CA TYR A 45 2.85 -3.73 4.88
C TYR A 45 1.72 -4.06 3.90
N VAL A 46 2.04 -4.57 2.70
CA VAL A 46 1.04 -5.00 1.72
C VAL A 46 0.28 -6.22 2.23
N ALA A 47 1.01 -7.20 2.79
CA ALA A 47 0.42 -8.39 3.40
C ALA A 47 -0.45 -8.05 4.62
N ASP A 48 -0.03 -7.09 5.45
CA ASP A 48 -0.80 -6.64 6.62
C ASP A 48 -2.11 -5.94 6.20
N ILE A 49 -2.08 -5.07 5.19
CA ILE A 49 -3.29 -4.45 4.63
C ILE A 49 -4.24 -5.52 4.08
N GLU A 50 -3.73 -6.43 3.24
CA GLU A 50 -4.53 -7.50 2.64
C GLU A 50 -5.18 -8.38 3.73
N ALA A 51 -4.39 -8.87 4.68
CA ALA A 51 -4.87 -9.76 5.73
C ALA A 51 -5.91 -9.08 6.62
N TYR A 52 -5.69 -7.81 6.98
CA TYR A 52 -6.67 -7.05 7.76
C TYR A 52 -8.00 -6.92 7.00
N LEU A 53 -7.95 -6.58 5.70
CA LEU A 53 -9.16 -6.43 4.89
C LEU A 53 -9.85 -7.77 4.63
N VAL A 54 -9.11 -8.89 4.48
CA VAL A 54 -9.68 -10.23 4.40
C VAL A 54 -10.42 -10.61 5.69
N ALA A 55 -9.82 -10.34 6.85
CA ALA A 55 -10.45 -10.58 8.14
C ALA A 55 -11.70 -9.70 8.34
N LYS A 56 -11.62 -8.42 7.96
CA LYS A 56 -12.70 -7.44 8.15
C LYS A 56 -13.86 -7.59 7.18
N TYR A 57 -13.56 -7.92 5.93
CA TYR A 57 -14.52 -8.01 4.82
C TYR A 57 -14.55 -9.42 4.20
N PRO A 58 -14.97 -10.44 4.96
CA PRO A 58 -14.81 -11.84 4.57
C PRO A 58 -15.58 -12.26 3.31
N LYS A 59 -16.57 -11.45 2.90
CA LYS A 59 -17.37 -11.66 1.68
C LYS A 59 -16.77 -11.01 0.43
N GLN A 60 -15.76 -10.14 0.59
CA GLN A 60 -15.09 -9.51 -0.54
C GLN A 60 -13.91 -10.39 -0.98
N ALA A 61 -13.66 -10.39 -2.29
CA ALA A 61 -12.54 -11.08 -2.91
C ALA A 61 -11.73 -10.05 -3.69
N TYR A 62 -10.55 -9.72 -3.15
CA TYR A 62 -9.58 -8.84 -3.77
C TYR A 62 -8.30 -9.66 -4.01
N GLU A 63 -7.68 -9.48 -5.17
CA GLU A 63 -6.33 -9.95 -5.47
C GLU A 63 -5.37 -8.78 -5.25
N PHE A 64 -4.54 -8.87 -4.20
CA PHE A 64 -3.47 -7.93 -3.94
C PHE A 64 -2.23 -8.34 -4.72
N ILE A 65 -1.74 -7.44 -5.57
CA ILE A 65 -0.67 -7.70 -6.52
C ILE A 65 0.52 -6.80 -6.16
N ASN A 66 1.51 -7.37 -5.49
CA ASN A 66 2.75 -6.68 -5.18
C ASN A 66 3.74 -6.81 -6.35
N VAL A 67 4.09 -5.67 -6.96
CA VAL A 67 5.08 -5.59 -8.03
C VAL A 67 6.16 -4.55 -7.70
N GLY A 68 6.56 -4.48 -6.42
CA GLY A 68 7.71 -3.67 -6.02
C GLY A 68 9.01 -4.19 -6.62
N LEU A 69 9.91 -3.30 -7.05
CA LEU A 69 11.21 -3.66 -7.59
C LEU A 69 12.34 -2.95 -6.82
N PRO A 70 13.28 -3.68 -6.18
CA PRO A 70 14.33 -3.04 -5.39
C PRO A 70 15.18 -2.04 -6.17
N SER A 71 15.58 -0.94 -5.52
CA SER A 71 16.30 0.21 -6.10
C SER A 71 15.55 1.05 -7.14
N GLU A 72 14.34 0.66 -7.56
CA GLU A 72 13.58 1.35 -8.61
C GLU A 72 13.27 2.81 -8.25
N THR A 73 13.31 3.68 -9.26
CA THR A 73 12.87 5.09 -9.21
C THR A 73 11.69 5.30 -10.16
N VAL A 74 10.86 6.29 -9.86
CA VAL A 74 9.91 6.86 -10.82
C VAL A 74 10.51 8.07 -11.53
N SER A 75 11.53 8.69 -10.97
CA SER A 75 12.26 9.80 -11.59
C SER A 75 13.13 9.39 -12.77
N GLY A 76 13.42 8.09 -12.93
CA GLY A 76 14.35 7.55 -13.93
C GLY A 76 15.83 7.86 -13.63
N LEU A 77 16.13 8.45 -12.47
CA LEU A 77 17.49 8.83 -12.12
C LEU A 77 18.28 7.68 -11.50
N SER A 78 19.59 7.71 -11.76
CA SER A 78 20.59 6.85 -11.12
C SER A 78 21.85 7.67 -10.85
N GLU A 79 22.43 7.51 -9.67
CA GLU A 79 23.77 8.01 -9.38
C GLU A 79 24.84 7.27 -10.18
N PRO A 80 25.97 7.94 -10.45
CA PRO A 80 27.20 7.25 -10.83
C PRO A 80 27.55 6.17 -9.82
N ASN A 81 28.04 5.03 -10.30
CA ASN A 81 28.51 3.92 -9.48
C ASN A 81 27.44 3.30 -8.54
N HIS A 82 26.14 3.42 -8.87
CA HIS A 82 25.09 2.68 -8.16
C HIS A 82 25.44 1.19 -8.07
N ALA A 83 25.16 0.58 -6.91
CA ALA A 83 25.52 -0.81 -6.63
C ALA A 83 26.99 -1.16 -6.93
N ASN A 84 27.92 -0.24 -6.60
CA ASN A 84 29.36 -0.37 -6.92
C ASN A 84 29.61 -0.57 -8.43
N GLY A 85 28.83 0.11 -9.27
CA GLY A 85 28.97 0.09 -10.72
C GLY A 85 28.40 -1.16 -11.39
N ARG A 86 27.78 -2.07 -10.65
CA ARG A 86 27.20 -3.30 -11.22
C ARG A 86 26.01 -3.02 -12.14
N PHE A 87 25.16 -2.05 -11.80
CA PHE A 87 24.00 -1.66 -12.60
C PHE A 87 23.46 -0.29 -12.17
N PRO A 88 22.83 0.48 -13.08
CA PRO A 88 22.10 1.69 -12.71
C PRO A 88 20.80 1.34 -11.96
N ARG A 89 20.23 2.29 -11.21
CA ARG A 89 18.90 2.10 -10.61
C ARG A 89 17.88 1.69 -11.68
N PRO A 90 17.01 0.70 -11.40
CA PRO A 90 15.88 0.41 -12.28
C PRO A 90 14.97 1.62 -12.43
N ASP A 91 14.41 1.77 -13.63
CA ASP A 91 13.49 2.84 -13.99
C ASP A 91 12.10 2.25 -14.25
N LEU A 92 11.08 2.76 -13.55
CA LEU A 92 9.70 2.31 -13.75
C LEU A 92 9.23 2.46 -15.20
N HIS A 93 9.70 3.50 -15.91
CA HIS A 93 9.38 3.72 -17.34
C HIS A 93 9.75 2.52 -18.22
N GLU A 94 10.73 1.71 -17.80
CA GLU A 94 11.18 0.54 -18.55
C GLU A 94 10.13 -0.57 -18.62
N ARG A 95 9.29 -0.72 -17.58
CA ARG A 95 8.46 -1.91 -17.41
C ARG A 95 6.99 -1.66 -17.16
N LEU A 96 6.58 -0.41 -16.88
CA LEU A 96 5.21 -0.11 -16.47
C LEU A 96 4.17 -0.65 -17.46
N ASP A 97 4.36 -0.47 -18.76
CA ASP A 97 3.43 -0.96 -19.79
C ASP A 97 3.16 -2.46 -19.67
N ARG A 98 4.22 -3.27 -19.48
CA ARG A 98 4.10 -4.72 -19.32
C ARG A 98 3.42 -5.08 -18.01
N VAL A 99 3.71 -4.33 -16.94
CA VAL A 99 3.06 -4.51 -15.63
C VAL A 99 1.57 -4.25 -15.77
N LEU A 100 1.15 -3.11 -16.35
CA LEU A 100 -0.26 -2.74 -16.48
C LEU A 100 -1.02 -3.68 -17.42
N ALA A 101 -0.40 -4.07 -18.55
CA ALA A 101 -1.02 -5.00 -19.50
C ALA A 101 -1.37 -6.36 -18.86
N GLN A 102 -0.49 -6.87 -17.99
CA GLN A 102 -0.70 -8.18 -17.35
C GLN A 102 -1.54 -8.10 -16.08
N THR A 103 -1.35 -7.07 -15.27
CA THR A 103 -2.03 -6.94 -13.97
C THR A 103 -3.42 -6.35 -14.08
N ARG A 104 -3.71 -5.53 -15.11
CA ARG A 104 -5.03 -4.89 -15.35
C ARG A 104 -5.69 -4.38 -14.06
N PRO A 105 -5.02 -3.44 -13.34
CA PRO A 105 -5.43 -3.07 -11.99
C PRO A 105 -6.71 -2.24 -11.98
N ASP A 106 -7.55 -2.46 -10.96
CA ASP A 106 -8.70 -1.59 -10.68
C ASP A 106 -8.32 -0.45 -9.73
N VAL A 107 -7.46 -0.75 -8.77
CA VAL A 107 -6.93 0.18 -7.76
C VAL A 107 -5.41 0.06 -7.77
N VAL A 108 -4.72 1.19 -7.70
CA VAL A 108 -3.26 1.24 -7.64
C VAL A 108 -2.80 2.03 -6.44
N PHE A 109 -1.94 1.44 -5.62
CA PHE A 109 -1.13 2.11 -4.63
C PHE A 109 0.30 2.24 -5.17
N ALA A 110 0.84 3.45 -5.23
CA ALA A 110 2.23 3.66 -5.67
C ALA A 110 3.05 4.42 -4.62
N CYS A 111 4.20 3.84 -4.23
CA CYS A 111 5.10 4.40 -3.22
C CYS A 111 6.51 4.59 -3.81
N TYR A 112 6.81 5.83 -4.18
CA TYR A 112 8.11 6.26 -4.72
C TYR A 112 8.59 7.52 -4.00
N GLY A 113 9.89 7.79 -4.03
CA GLY A 113 10.54 8.93 -3.39
C GLY A 113 11.84 8.55 -2.69
N MET A 114 11.90 7.38 -2.03
CA MET A 114 13.08 6.94 -1.26
C MET A 114 14.35 6.91 -2.13
N ASN A 115 14.29 6.34 -3.33
CA ASN A 115 15.45 6.25 -4.22
C ASN A 115 15.62 7.47 -5.14
N ASP A 116 14.56 8.25 -5.34
CA ASP A 116 14.45 9.26 -6.39
C ASP A 116 15.31 10.50 -6.14
N GLY A 117 15.55 10.84 -4.87
CA GLY A 117 16.52 11.86 -4.46
C GLY A 117 17.97 11.33 -4.35
N ILE A 118 18.17 10.02 -4.57
CA ILE A 118 19.46 9.34 -4.58
C ILE A 118 20.27 9.55 -3.29
N TYR A 119 19.59 9.62 -2.14
CA TYR A 119 20.23 9.77 -0.82
C TYR A 119 21.09 11.05 -0.70
N LEU A 120 20.78 12.09 -1.49
CA LEU A 120 21.45 13.39 -1.45
C LEU A 120 20.52 14.48 -0.88
N PRO A 121 21.08 15.60 -0.40
CA PRO A 121 20.30 16.77 -0.02
C PRO A 121 19.33 17.22 -1.13
N LEU A 122 18.26 17.92 -0.75
CA LEU A 122 17.28 18.43 -1.69
C LEU A 122 17.96 19.23 -2.80
N ASP A 123 17.61 18.88 -4.03
CA ASP A 123 18.06 19.55 -5.23
C ASP A 123 16.87 19.65 -6.19
N GLU A 124 16.74 20.83 -6.80
CA GLU A 124 15.58 21.13 -7.64
C GLU A 124 15.54 20.29 -8.92
N SER A 125 16.70 19.87 -9.46
CA SER A 125 16.72 19.02 -10.67
C SER A 125 16.20 17.61 -10.36
N ARG A 126 16.68 16.99 -9.26
CA ARG A 126 16.19 15.67 -8.80
C ARG A 126 14.73 15.73 -8.39
N PHE A 127 14.37 16.78 -7.66
CA PHE A 127 12.98 16.97 -7.21
C PHE A 127 12.03 17.20 -8.38
N ARG A 128 12.42 17.96 -9.40
CA ARG A 128 11.66 18.08 -10.64
C ARG A 128 11.48 16.74 -11.34
N ALA A 129 12.54 15.95 -11.49
CA ALA A 129 12.45 14.63 -12.11
C ALA A 129 11.47 13.70 -11.35
N TYR A 130 11.50 13.71 -10.02
CA TYR A 130 10.51 13.00 -9.20
C TYR A 130 9.08 13.47 -9.48
N ARG A 131 8.83 14.79 -9.45
CA ARG A 131 7.50 15.36 -9.68
C ARG A 131 6.95 15.02 -11.07
N GLU A 132 7.78 15.12 -12.10
CA GLU A 132 7.40 14.76 -13.46
C GLU A 132 7.16 13.24 -13.60
N GLY A 133 8.00 12.41 -12.96
CA GLY A 133 7.78 10.96 -12.89
C GLY A 133 6.44 10.58 -12.24
N MET A 134 6.08 11.22 -11.12
CA MET A 134 4.78 10.99 -10.46
C MET A 134 3.60 11.41 -11.33
N LYS A 135 3.70 12.56 -12.03
CA LYS A 135 2.67 13.01 -12.99
C LYS A 135 2.54 12.07 -14.19
N TRP A 136 3.67 11.62 -14.73
CA TRP A 136 3.71 10.62 -15.80
C TRP A 136 3.04 9.32 -15.36
N LEU A 137 3.42 8.80 -14.18
CA LEU A 137 2.82 7.58 -13.62
C LEU A 137 1.30 7.74 -13.47
N HIS A 138 0.83 8.85 -12.90
CA HIS A 138 -0.61 9.12 -12.81
C HIS A 138 -1.28 9.05 -14.19
N SER A 139 -0.70 9.69 -15.19
CA SER A 139 -1.21 9.69 -16.58
C SER A 139 -1.32 8.28 -17.14
N GLU A 140 -0.28 7.45 -17.03
CA GLU A 140 -0.29 6.07 -17.52
C GLU A 140 -1.34 5.20 -16.81
N LEU A 141 -1.47 5.35 -15.48
CA LEU A 141 -2.49 4.65 -14.71
C LEU A 141 -3.91 5.05 -15.11
N LYS A 142 -4.14 6.33 -15.42
CA LYS A 142 -5.44 6.81 -15.94
C LYS A 142 -5.74 6.24 -17.33
N LYS A 143 -4.75 6.16 -18.22
CA LYS A 143 -4.91 5.62 -19.59
C LYS A 143 -5.40 4.18 -19.59
N VAL A 144 -4.92 3.35 -18.64
CA VAL A 144 -5.34 1.95 -18.53
C VAL A 144 -6.64 1.75 -17.75
N GLY A 145 -7.29 2.83 -17.32
CA GLY A 145 -8.59 2.80 -16.67
C GLY A 145 -8.58 2.40 -15.19
N ALA A 146 -7.46 2.59 -14.48
CA ALA A 146 -7.45 2.43 -13.03
C ALA A 146 -8.53 3.34 -12.42
N ARG A 147 -9.44 2.74 -11.63
CA ARG A 147 -10.61 3.42 -11.05
C ARG A 147 -10.23 4.27 -9.85
N GLN A 148 -9.14 3.89 -9.17
CA GLN A 148 -8.60 4.60 -8.02
C GLN A 148 -7.07 4.53 -8.08
N ILE A 149 -6.41 5.67 -7.87
CA ILE A 149 -4.95 5.79 -7.85
C ILE A 149 -4.57 6.50 -6.56
N VAL A 150 -3.95 5.79 -5.63
CA VAL A 150 -3.52 6.33 -4.34
C VAL A 150 -2.00 6.40 -4.32
N PHE A 151 -1.45 7.60 -4.18
CA PHE A 151 -0.04 7.76 -3.93
C PHE A 151 0.27 7.65 -2.43
N LEU A 152 1.32 6.90 -2.09
CA LEU A 152 1.83 6.82 -0.74
C LEU A 152 3.03 7.76 -0.62
N THR A 153 3.05 8.65 0.37
CA THR A 153 4.28 9.39 0.68
C THR A 153 5.41 8.39 1.00
N PRO A 154 6.67 8.65 0.60
CA PRO A 154 7.77 7.73 0.89
C PRO A 154 7.92 7.54 2.40
N PRO A 155 8.23 6.34 2.91
CA PRO A 155 8.44 6.15 4.34
C PRO A 155 9.67 6.92 4.82
N VAL A 156 9.80 7.07 6.14
CA VAL A 156 10.90 7.78 6.79
C VAL A 156 12.26 7.15 6.45
N HIS A 157 13.29 7.98 6.26
CA HIS A 157 14.68 7.55 6.21
C HIS A 157 15.37 7.94 7.51
N ASP A 158 15.97 6.97 8.19
CA ASP A 158 16.61 7.19 9.48
C ASP A 158 18.13 7.09 9.34
N ASP A 159 18.74 8.21 8.98
CA ASP A 159 20.17 8.26 8.64
C ASP A 159 21.04 7.74 9.80
N PRO A 160 22.03 6.86 9.54
CA PRO A 160 22.87 6.29 10.61
C PRO A 160 23.62 7.33 11.45
N GLN A 161 23.95 8.49 10.88
CA GLN A 161 24.69 9.55 11.55
C GLN A 161 23.79 10.73 11.93
N LEU A 162 22.93 11.17 11.01
CA LEU A 162 22.13 12.38 11.16
C LEU A 162 20.69 12.12 11.61
N GLY A 163 20.26 10.85 11.69
CA GLY A 163 18.88 10.47 11.95
C GLY A 163 17.91 11.15 10.99
N LEU A 164 16.85 11.75 11.53
CA LEU A 164 15.85 12.50 10.77
C LEU A 164 16.38 13.83 10.19
N ASN A 165 17.57 14.27 10.58
CA ASN A 165 18.18 15.49 10.02
C ASN A 165 18.99 15.25 8.74
N GLY A 166 19.17 13.98 8.33
CA GLY A 166 19.86 13.60 7.10
C GLY A 166 18.94 13.64 5.88
N TYR A 167 19.00 12.59 5.07
CA TYR A 167 18.19 12.47 3.85
C TYR A 167 16.68 12.55 4.09
N ASN A 168 16.20 12.32 5.32
CA ASN A 168 14.78 12.51 5.63
C ASN A 168 14.28 13.91 5.29
N ARG A 169 15.11 14.96 5.42
CA ARG A 169 14.71 16.32 5.04
C ARG A 169 14.37 16.45 3.55
N THR A 170 15.01 15.66 2.69
CA THR A 170 14.64 15.56 1.28
C THR A 170 13.27 14.87 1.14
N LEU A 171 13.05 13.79 1.90
CA LEU A 171 11.79 13.05 1.88
C LEU A 171 10.61 13.82 2.51
N ASP A 172 10.85 14.68 3.50
CA ASP A 172 9.87 15.62 4.04
C ASP A 172 9.33 16.50 2.89
N ARG A 173 10.24 17.08 2.10
CA ARG A 173 9.90 17.97 0.97
C ARG A 173 9.20 17.24 -0.17
N TYR A 174 9.56 15.98 -0.43
CA TYR A 174 8.86 15.15 -1.42
C TYR A 174 7.45 14.81 -0.94
N SER A 175 7.31 14.49 0.34
CA SER A 175 6.03 14.15 0.98
C SER A 175 5.09 15.36 1.07
N GLU A 176 5.59 16.52 1.47
CA GLU A 176 4.85 17.79 1.48
C GLU A 176 4.28 18.11 0.10
N TRP A 177 5.11 18.02 -0.95
CA TRP A 177 4.64 18.26 -2.30
C TRP A 177 3.58 17.26 -2.72
N LEU A 178 3.78 15.97 -2.46
CA LEU A 178 2.81 14.95 -2.83
C LEU A 178 1.47 15.18 -2.12
N LEU A 179 1.49 15.52 -0.83
CA LEU A 179 0.29 15.85 -0.06
C LEU A 179 -0.43 17.09 -0.60
N ALA A 180 0.30 18.12 -1.04
CA ALA A 180 -0.29 19.30 -1.69
C ALA A 180 -0.99 18.96 -3.02
N GLN A 181 -0.74 17.80 -3.63
CA GLN A 181 -1.43 17.37 -4.84
C GLN A 181 -2.88 16.94 -4.60
N LYS A 182 -3.28 16.72 -3.33
CA LYS A 182 -4.69 16.54 -2.95
C LYS A 182 -5.53 17.73 -3.37
N ASP A 183 -5.05 18.94 -3.12
CA ASP A 183 -5.81 20.16 -3.41
C ASP A 183 -5.53 20.67 -4.83
N THR A 184 -4.29 20.53 -5.30
CA THR A 184 -3.88 21.13 -6.59
C THR A 184 -4.22 20.27 -7.80
N LEU A 185 -4.18 18.94 -7.68
CA LEU A 185 -4.44 18.00 -8.78
C LEU A 185 -5.58 17.03 -8.47
N ALA A 186 -6.25 17.17 -7.32
CA ALA A 186 -7.27 16.23 -6.84
C ALA A 186 -6.77 14.78 -6.75
N TRP A 187 -5.48 14.60 -6.45
CA TRP A 187 -4.89 13.27 -6.27
C TRP A 187 -5.26 12.68 -4.92
N GLU A 188 -5.53 11.37 -4.91
CA GLU A 188 -5.65 10.60 -3.68
C GLU A 188 -4.25 10.30 -3.13
N VAL A 189 -3.97 10.74 -1.89
CA VAL A 189 -2.66 10.56 -1.25
C VAL A 189 -2.83 10.08 0.19
N ALA A 190 -2.24 8.94 0.53
CA ALA A 190 -2.16 8.43 1.88
C ALA A 190 -0.79 8.80 2.49
N ASP A 191 -0.83 9.50 3.62
CA ASP A 191 0.40 9.95 4.30
C ASP A 191 0.98 8.83 5.17
N VAL A 192 2.09 8.27 4.73
CA VAL A 192 2.90 7.30 5.47
C VAL A 192 4.07 7.98 6.19
N HIS A 193 4.66 8.99 5.56
CA HIS A 193 5.88 9.68 5.99
C HIS A 193 5.76 10.31 7.38
N PHE A 194 4.90 11.33 7.53
CA PHE A 194 4.86 12.11 8.77
C PHE A 194 4.35 11.33 9.98
N PRO A 195 3.41 10.37 9.86
CA PRO A 195 3.11 9.46 10.96
C PRO A 195 4.31 8.65 11.45
N MET A 196 5.20 8.20 10.54
CA MET A 196 6.42 7.47 10.92
C MET A 196 7.46 8.40 11.54
N VAL A 197 7.63 9.63 11.02
CA VAL A 197 8.48 10.68 11.62
C VAL A 197 8.06 10.94 13.07
N ARG A 198 6.78 11.27 13.30
CA ARG A 198 6.24 11.54 14.64
C ARG A 198 6.41 10.34 15.58
N PHE A 199 6.24 9.12 15.06
CA PHE A 199 6.46 7.92 15.86
C PHE A 199 7.91 7.82 16.33
N LEU A 200 8.88 8.01 15.42
CA LEU A 200 10.31 7.98 15.76
C LEU A 200 10.68 9.05 16.77
N GLU A 201 10.26 10.29 16.56
CA GLU A 201 10.51 11.41 17.47
C GLU A 201 9.98 11.12 18.88
N ASN A 202 8.72 10.68 18.98
CA ASN A 202 8.12 10.35 20.27
C ASN A 202 8.82 9.17 20.94
N ARG A 203 9.14 8.11 20.19
CA ARG A 203 9.81 6.94 20.77
C ARG A 203 11.21 7.29 21.30
N ARG A 204 11.93 8.16 20.59
CA ARG A 204 13.29 8.60 20.96
C ARG A 204 13.38 9.49 22.18
N GLN A 205 12.25 10.05 22.66
CA GLN A 205 12.21 10.72 23.96
C GLN A 205 12.50 9.75 25.13
N THR A 206 12.22 8.46 24.95
CA THR A 206 12.43 7.42 25.98
C THR A 206 13.49 6.38 25.59
N ASP A 207 13.77 6.24 24.29
CA ASP A 207 14.76 5.31 23.75
C ASP A 207 15.53 5.99 22.60
N PRO A 208 16.55 6.82 22.89
CA PRO A 208 17.26 7.61 21.87
C PRO A 208 17.89 6.78 20.75
N GLY A 209 18.22 5.50 21.03
CA GLY A 209 18.80 4.57 20.07
C GLY A 209 17.78 3.84 19.20
N PHE A 210 16.48 4.07 19.42
CA PHE A 210 15.43 3.37 18.69
C PHE A 210 15.51 3.62 17.18
N LYS A 211 15.32 2.56 16.40
CA LYS A 211 15.28 2.61 14.93
C LYS A 211 14.09 1.80 14.42
N LEU A 212 13.42 2.33 13.40
CA LEU A 212 12.44 1.56 12.61
C LEU A 212 13.13 0.69 11.55
N ALA A 213 14.32 1.10 11.09
CA ALA A 213 15.13 0.42 10.09
C ALA A 213 16.58 0.32 10.58
N ALA A 214 17.14 -0.89 10.65
CA ALA A 214 18.51 -1.08 11.13
C ALA A 214 19.55 -0.41 10.22
N ASP A 215 19.31 -0.43 8.91
CA ASP A 215 20.13 0.20 7.87
C ASP A 215 19.70 1.64 7.52
N GLY A 216 18.68 2.16 8.21
CA GLY A 216 18.11 3.49 7.97
C GLY A 216 17.13 3.58 6.80
N VAL A 217 16.96 2.53 6.00
CA VAL A 217 16.16 2.53 4.76
C VAL A 217 15.01 1.54 4.81
N HIS A 218 15.26 0.29 5.19
CA HIS A 218 14.30 -0.81 5.12
C HIS A 218 13.65 -1.04 6.50
N PRO A 219 12.38 -0.64 6.68
CA PRO A 219 11.76 -0.76 7.99
C PRO A 219 11.56 -2.23 8.37
N GLY A 220 11.74 -2.54 9.66
CA GLY A 220 11.37 -3.83 10.23
C GLY A 220 9.84 -3.98 10.37
N GLU A 221 9.41 -5.01 11.11
CA GLU A 221 7.98 -5.32 11.25
C GLU A 221 7.14 -4.14 11.76
N LEU A 222 7.63 -3.42 12.79
CA LEU A 222 6.91 -2.27 13.32
C LEU A 222 6.81 -1.13 12.28
N GLY A 223 7.88 -0.87 11.54
CA GLY A 223 7.85 0.15 10.50
C GLY A 223 6.87 -0.19 9.38
N HIS A 224 6.87 -1.45 8.93
CA HIS A 224 5.87 -1.95 7.99
C HIS A 224 4.44 -1.86 8.53
N TRP A 225 4.23 -2.14 9.81
CA TRP A 225 2.92 -1.94 10.45
C TRP A 225 2.50 -0.47 10.43
N LEU A 226 3.39 0.48 10.74
CA LEU A 226 3.06 1.91 10.69
C LEU A 226 2.64 2.34 9.28
N MET A 227 3.28 1.80 8.23
CA MET A 227 2.86 2.01 6.84
C MET A 227 1.47 1.41 6.57
N ALA A 228 1.24 0.16 6.96
CA ALA A 228 -0.06 -0.50 6.80
C ALA A 228 -1.17 0.25 7.53
N ARG A 229 -0.92 0.69 8.76
CA ARG A 229 -1.84 1.46 9.60
C ARG A 229 -2.22 2.79 8.97
N ALA A 230 -1.25 3.50 8.36
CA ALA A 230 -1.53 4.74 7.63
C ALA A 230 -2.44 4.51 6.41
N VAL A 231 -2.17 3.45 5.63
CA VAL A 231 -3.02 3.10 4.47
C VAL A 231 -4.41 2.63 4.89
N LEU A 232 -4.50 1.80 5.92
CA LEU A 232 -5.79 1.36 6.46
C LEU A 232 -6.60 2.56 7.01
N GLY A 233 -5.95 3.48 7.73
CA GLY A 233 -6.58 4.72 8.18
C GLY A 233 -7.07 5.59 7.01
N TYR A 234 -6.28 5.70 5.94
CA TYR A 234 -6.70 6.34 4.70
C TYR A 234 -7.96 5.69 4.09
N LEU A 235 -8.05 4.37 4.12
CA LEU A 235 -9.21 3.61 3.65
C LEU A 235 -10.43 3.69 4.60
N GLY A 236 -10.34 4.48 5.68
CA GLY A 236 -11.42 4.65 6.66
C GLY A 236 -11.48 3.56 7.74
N GLU A 237 -10.44 2.73 7.84
CA GLU A 237 -10.36 1.70 8.86
C GLU A 237 -9.94 2.28 10.21
N LYS A 238 -10.66 1.89 11.27
CA LYS A 238 -10.37 2.27 12.66
C LYS A 238 -9.22 1.42 13.22
N VAL A 239 -8.00 1.70 12.78
CA VAL A 239 -6.75 1.06 13.27
C VAL A 239 -5.69 2.07 13.67
N THR A 240 -5.98 3.37 13.58
CA THR A 240 -5.01 4.46 13.79
C THR A 240 -4.38 4.46 15.18
N ASP A 241 -5.09 3.93 16.17
CA ASP A 241 -4.67 3.91 17.57
C ASP A 241 -3.95 2.61 17.95
N GLU A 242 -3.93 1.61 17.06
CA GLU A 242 -3.33 0.30 17.37
C GLU A 242 -1.79 0.38 17.31
N PRO A 243 -1.09 0.03 18.41
CA PRO A 243 0.35 0.23 18.53
C PRO A 243 1.16 -0.78 17.71
N THR A 244 0.61 -1.96 17.45
CA THR A 244 1.26 -3.05 16.72
C THR A 244 0.28 -3.75 15.78
N ALA A 245 0.81 -4.46 14.78
CA ALA A 245 -0.02 -5.31 13.93
C ALA A 245 -0.80 -6.33 14.76
N GLN A 246 -0.14 -6.97 15.72
CA GLN A 246 -0.77 -7.97 16.60
C GLN A 246 -2.04 -7.44 17.27
N ALA A 247 -1.98 -6.25 17.88
CA ALA A 247 -3.13 -5.64 18.54
C ALA A 247 -4.29 -5.40 17.55
N ALA A 248 -3.99 -4.90 16.35
CA ALA A 248 -5.01 -4.69 15.31
C ALA A 248 -5.63 -6.01 14.81
N PHE A 249 -4.82 -7.07 14.67
CA PHE A 249 -5.30 -8.39 14.26
C PHE A 249 -6.14 -9.07 15.35
N GLU A 250 -5.77 -8.94 16.62
CA GLU A 250 -6.59 -9.38 17.75
C GLU A 250 -7.95 -8.66 17.76
N ALA A 251 -7.95 -7.33 17.65
CA ALA A 251 -9.16 -6.53 17.64
C ALA A 251 -10.12 -6.89 16.49
N VAL A 252 -9.62 -7.03 15.26
CA VAL A 252 -10.46 -7.42 14.11
C VAL A 252 -10.90 -8.88 14.20
N GLY A 253 -10.04 -9.76 14.73
CA GLY A 253 -10.34 -11.17 14.97
C GLY A 253 -11.50 -11.35 15.94
N LEU A 254 -11.49 -10.62 17.06
CA LEU A 254 -12.60 -10.54 18.02
C LEU A 254 -13.86 -9.98 17.36
N ALA A 255 -13.78 -8.82 16.72
CA ALA A 255 -14.93 -8.12 16.16
C ALA A 255 -15.62 -8.87 15.00
N LYS A 256 -14.88 -9.70 14.26
CA LYS A 256 -15.42 -10.48 13.13
C LYS A 256 -15.57 -11.96 13.42
N ASN A 257 -15.17 -12.39 14.62
CA ASN A 257 -15.10 -13.77 15.04
C ASN A 257 -14.33 -14.65 14.02
N VAL A 258 -13.08 -14.29 13.77
CA VAL A 258 -12.15 -15.00 12.85
C VAL A 258 -10.77 -15.19 13.49
N ARG A 259 -9.98 -16.14 13.00
CA ARG A 259 -8.58 -16.34 13.42
C ARG A 259 -7.66 -15.42 12.61
N ALA A 260 -7.61 -14.15 12.97
CA ALA A 260 -6.96 -13.11 12.17
C ALA A 260 -5.43 -13.31 12.03
N ASP A 261 -4.75 -13.80 13.06
CA ASP A 261 -3.30 -14.08 13.00
C ASP A 261 -2.96 -15.20 12.01
N GLU A 262 -3.82 -16.21 11.90
CA GLU A 262 -3.65 -17.29 10.94
C GLU A 262 -3.91 -16.82 9.50
N ILE A 263 -4.91 -15.94 9.31
CA ILE A 263 -5.14 -15.25 8.04
C ILE A 263 -3.88 -14.47 7.65
N ARG A 264 -3.31 -13.68 8.58
CA ARG A 264 -2.10 -12.90 8.36
C ARG A 264 -0.92 -13.79 7.91
N ARG A 265 -0.70 -14.90 8.60
CA ARG A 265 0.36 -15.87 8.24
C ARG A 265 0.17 -16.44 6.82
N LEU A 266 -1.03 -16.91 6.49
CA LEU A 266 -1.34 -17.50 5.18
C LEU A 266 -1.26 -16.47 4.05
N VAL A 267 -1.72 -15.25 4.28
CA VAL A 267 -1.59 -14.13 3.35
C VAL A 267 -0.12 -13.78 3.13
N GLY A 268 0.70 -13.73 4.17
CA GLY A 268 2.15 -13.53 4.06
C GLY A 268 2.83 -14.59 3.19
N GLN A 269 2.49 -15.87 3.38
CA GLN A 269 2.99 -16.97 2.54
C GLN A 269 2.59 -16.77 1.07
N ARG A 270 1.34 -16.36 0.83
CA ARG A 270 0.81 -16.11 -0.52
C ARG A 270 1.51 -14.94 -1.21
N GLN A 271 1.67 -13.82 -0.52
CA GLN A 271 2.40 -12.66 -1.03
C GLN A 271 3.87 -13.00 -1.33
N GLY A 272 4.50 -13.80 -0.47
CA GLY A 272 5.87 -14.28 -0.67
C GLY A 272 6.06 -15.05 -1.97
N VAL A 273 5.11 -15.89 -2.36
CA VAL A 273 5.14 -16.61 -3.65
C VAL A 273 4.81 -15.69 -4.83
N MET A 274 3.76 -14.88 -4.69
CA MET A 274 3.20 -14.15 -5.82
C MET A 274 4.04 -12.95 -6.26
N LYS A 275 4.74 -12.26 -5.36
CA LYS A 275 5.54 -11.08 -5.73
C LYS A 275 6.62 -11.42 -6.77
N ASP A 276 7.33 -12.53 -6.58
CA ASP A 276 8.39 -12.95 -7.50
C ASP A 276 7.79 -13.51 -8.80
N ALA A 277 6.66 -14.22 -8.71
CA ALA A 277 5.95 -14.69 -9.91
C ALA A 277 5.45 -13.54 -10.78
N TRP A 278 4.97 -12.45 -10.19
CA TRP A 278 4.56 -11.24 -10.90
C TRP A 278 5.77 -10.51 -11.51
N LEU A 279 6.88 -10.38 -10.80
CA LEU A 279 8.11 -9.82 -11.36
C LEU A 279 8.62 -10.65 -12.54
N ARG A 280 8.58 -11.97 -12.44
CA ARG A 280 8.90 -12.87 -13.56
C ARG A 280 8.01 -12.64 -14.77
N ALA A 281 6.70 -12.62 -14.55
CA ALA A 281 5.71 -12.54 -15.62
C ALA A 281 5.79 -11.17 -16.33
N THR A 282 5.91 -10.09 -15.56
CA THR A 282 5.96 -8.71 -16.08
C THR A 282 7.32 -8.33 -16.66
N GLY A 283 8.39 -8.96 -16.19
CA GLY A 283 9.76 -8.76 -16.64
C GLY A 283 10.36 -7.43 -16.18
N HIS A 284 11.64 -7.46 -15.82
CA HIS A 284 12.43 -6.29 -15.43
C HIS A 284 13.89 -6.48 -15.83
N LYS A 285 14.64 -5.37 -15.95
CA LYS A 285 16.09 -5.41 -16.23
C LYS A 285 17.00 -5.44 -15.01
N ARG A 286 16.44 -5.34 -13.79
CA ARG A 286 17.24 -5.40 -12.57
C ARG A 286 17.93 -6.77 -12.43
N PRO A 287 19.27 -6.84 -12.37
CA PRO A 287 19.98 -8.10 -12.14
C PRO A 287 19.80 -8.56 -10.68
N GLU A 288 20.33 -9.75 -10.37
CA GLU A 288 20.44 -10.25 -8.98
C GLU A 288 19.09 -10.32 -8.24
N MET A 289 18.01 -10.64 -8.97
CA MET A 289 16.67 -10.89 -8.40
C MET A 289 16.35 -12.38 -8.38
N ALA A 290 15.52 -12.79 -7.43
CA ALA A 290 14.89 -14.10 -7.47
C ALA A 290 14.06 -14.23 -8.76
N VAL A 291 14.20 -15.35 -9.48
CA VAL A 291 13.54 -15.55 -10.77
C VAL A 291 12.02 -15.71 -10.61
N GLY A 292 11.54 -16.15 -9.44
CA GLY A 292 10.14 -16.45 -9.20
C GLY A 292 9.65 -17.71 -9.94
N LYS A 293 8.53 -18.25 -9.47
CA LYS A 293 7.85 -19.38 -10.12
C LYS A 293 7.17 -18.92 -11.42
N PRO A 294 7.05 -19.78 -12.46
CA PRO A 294 6.14 -19.52 -13.56
C PRO A 294 4.71 -19.25 -13.05
N MET A 295 4.00 -18.32 -13.70
CA MET A 295 2.66 -17.91 -13.26
C MET A 295 1.66 -19.08 -13.07
N PRO A 296 1.62 -20.13 -13.92
CA PRO A 296 0.75 -21.29 -13.68
C PRO A 296 1.05 -22.02 -12.37
N GLU A 297 2.32 -22.24 -12.03
CA GLU A 297 2.72 -22.89 -10.78
C GLU A 297 2.43 -22.02 -9.55
N ALA A 298 2.73 -20.72 -9.66
CA ALA A 298 2.43 -19.76 -8.60
C ALA A 298 0.91 -19.67 -8.36
N ARG A 299 0.09 -19.72 -9.41
CA ARG A 299 -1.37 -19.70 -9.31
C ARG A 299 -1.91 -20.94 -8.61
N ALA A 300 -1.37 -22.13 -8.88
CA ALA A 300 -1.76 -23.34 -8.16
C ALA A 300 -1.51 -23.24 -6.64
N GLN A 301 -0.38 -22.62 -6.23
CA GLN A 301 -0.08 -22.35 -4.83
C GLN A 301 -0.99 -21.25 -4.26
N TYR A 302 -1.25 -20.18 -5.01
CA TYR A 302 -2.20 -19.12 -4.67
C TYR A 302 -3.58 -19.70 -4.35
N ASP A 303 -4.12 -20.55 -5.22
CA ASP A 303 -5.46 -21.13 -5.05
C ASP A 303 -5.53 -22.06 -3.84
N THR A 304 -4.43 -22.77 -3.54
CA THR A 304 -4.32 -23.60 -2.34
C THR A 304 -4.35 -22.76 -1.07
N LEU A 305 -3.56 -21.67 -1.03
CA LEU A 305 -3.54 -20.74 0.10
C LEU A 305 -4.86 -19.98 0.24
N GLU A 306 -5.50 -19.59 -0.86
CA GLU A 306 -6.81 -18.95 -0.84
C GLU A 306 -7.88 -19.87 -0.24
N ARG A 307 -7.90 -21.16 -0.60
CA ARG A 307 -8.81 -22.12 0.04
C ARG A 307 -8.57 -22.23 1.55
N GLN A 308 -7.32 -22.26 1.99
CA GLN A 308 -6.97 -22.28 3.42
C GLN A 308 -7.43 -20.99 4.13
N ILE A 309 -7.17 -19.82 3.55
CA ILE A 309 -7.62 -18.53 4.08
C ILE A 309 -9.14 -18.50 4.22
N ARG A 310 -9.88 -18.96 3.20
CA ARG A 310 -11.35 -18.97 3.23
C ARG A 310 -11.91 -19.95 4.26
N ALA A 311 -11.27 -21.11 4.47
CA ALA A 311 -11.64 -22.03 5.54
C ALA A 311 -11.49 -21.37 6.92
N VAL A 312 -10.36 -20.71 7.17
CA VAL A 312 -10.09 -19.98 8.44
C VAL A 312 -11.13 -18.90 8.71
N VAL A 313 -11.57 -18.19 7.66
CA VAL A 313 -12.61 -17.16 7.74
C VAL A 313 -14.00 -17.73 8.06
N GLN A 314 -14.28 -18.98 7.67
CA GLN A 314 -15.60 -19.61 7.83
C GLN A 314 -15.74 -20.40 9.14
N GLU A 315 -14.69 -21.05 9.62
CA GLU A 315 -14.74 -22.02 10.73
C GLU A 315 -15.24 -21.44 12.08
N LYS A 316 -14.92 -20.19 12.42
CA LYS A 316 -15.37 -19.60 13.70
C LYS A 316 -16.82 -19.10 13.69
N LYS A 317 -17.46 -18.96 12.52
CA LYS A 317 -18.88 -18.57 12.43
C LYS A 317 -19.85 -19.71 12.81
N GLY A 318 -19.35 -20.93 12.93
CA GLY A 318 -20.14 -22.14 13.22
C GLY A 318 -20.08 -22.63 14.67
N ARG A 319 -19.44 -21.91 15.60
CA ARG A 319 -19.47 -22.27 17.03
C ARG A 319 -20.39 -21.28 17.77
N PRO A 320 -21.51 -21.75 18.37
CA PRO A 320 -22.38 -20.94 19.21
C PRO A 320 -21.68 -20.44 20.47
#